data_AF-A0A942Q6H1-F1
#
_entry.id   AF-A0A942Q6H1-F1
#
_cell.length_a   1.000
_cell.length_b   1.000
_cell.length_c   1.000
_cell.angle_alpha   90.00
_cell.angle_beta   90.00
_cell.angle_gamma   90.00
#
_symmetry.space_group_name_H-M   'P 1'
#
loop_
_entity.id
_entity.type
_entity.pdbx_description
1 polymer ?
#
loop_
_entity_poly.entity_id
_entity_poly.type
_entity_poly.pdbx_seq_one_letter_code
_entity_poly.pdbx_strand_id
1 'polypeptide(L)'
;MGTHDKGKDGGKLHLSRRDFLKASAATAAVGAAGLEFAAKPSSAFAATVAATYHTTCPYCSASCGQLVDVDSAGNVLDVYGDHMSPMNDGGLCAKGAGAYQLVTNPRRIGAFSSHPENPVFNYDPSFTDGVAYRREGNGPWNKVSLDAAMTEIATGMKAARDANGRAPSVENGYNSKQVAFFGSSHLNNEQNFTYRRLIAQFGTTNIEHQARV
;
A
#
# COMPACT_ATOMS: atom_id res chain seq x y z
N MET A 1 46.59 21.63 -5.18
CA MET A 1 46.53 20.28 -5.77
C MET A 1 46.66 20.43 -7.29
N GLY A 2 47.87 20.70 -7.79
CA GLY A 2 48.13 20.89 -9.21
C GLY A 2 48.84 19.66 -9.75
N THR A 3 48.23 18.96 -10.69
CA THR A 3 48.85 17.82 -11.37
C THR A 3 49.92 18.36 -12.32
N HIS A 4 51.18 18.05 -12.03
CA HIS A 4 52.31 18.30 -12.92
C HIS A 4 52.17 17.43 -14.17
N ASP A 5 51.71 18.03 -15.27
CA ASP A 5 51.90 17.48 -16.61
C ASP A 5 52.95 18.34 -17.31
N LYS A 6 54.21 17.87 -17.32
CA LYS A 6 55.33 18.52 -18.02
C LYS A 6 55.86 17.61 -19.10
N GLY A 7 55.23 17.67 -20.27
CA GLY A 7 55.74 17.27 -21.57
C GLY A 7 55.11 18.13 -22.66
N LYS A 8 55.83 18.46 -23.73
CA LYS A 8 55.33 19.33 -24.83
C LYS A 8 54.26 18.68 -25.72
N ASP A 9 53.85 17.45 -25.40
CA ASP A 9 52.85 16.68 -26.13
C ASP A 9 51.69 16.34 -25.20
N GLY A 10 50.77 17.30 -25.01
CA GLY A 10 49.62 17.12 -24.13
C GLY A 10 48.79 15.89 -24.49
N GLY A 11 48.49 15.04 -23.49
CA GLY A 11 47.34 14.14 -23.44
C GLY A 11 47.10 13.15 -24.58
N LYS A 12 48.04 12.91 -25.49
CA LYS A 12 47.84 11.99 -26.63
C LYS A 12 48.39 10.61 -26.26
N LEU A 13 47.50 9.62 -26.17
CA LEU A 13 47.89 8.21 -26.08
C LEU A 13 48.72 7.83 -27.33
N HIS A 14 50.03 7.70 -27.16
CA HIS A 14 50.94 7.22 -28.20
C HIS A 14 50.84 5.69 -28.33
N LEU A 15 49.67 5.19 -28.77
CA LEU A 15 49.48 3.79 -29.08
C LEU A 15 49.80 3.54 -30.56
N SER A 16 50.78 2.69 -30.86
CA SER A 16 50.96 2.22 -32.23
C SER A 16 49.86 1.21 -32.59
N ARG A 17 49.56 1.04 -33.88
CA ARG A 17 48.61 0.01 -34.36
C ARG A 17 48.95 -1.39 -33.83
N ARG A 18 50.24 -1.68 -33.65
CA ARG A 18 50.73 -2.94 -33.10
C ARG A 18 50.47 -3.06 -31.60
N ASP A 19 50.57 -1.97 -30.86
CA ASP A 19 50.28 -1.96 -29.43
C ASP A 19 48.78 -2.10 -29.18
N PHE A 20 47.96 -1.48 -30.02
CA PHE A 20 46.51 -1.68 -30.03
C PHE A 20 46.15 -3.15 -30.26
N LEU A 21 46.70 -3.78 -31.31
CA LEU A 21 46.43 -5.19 -31.61
C LEU A 21 46.88 -6.14 -30.50
N LYS A 22 48.03 -5.87 -29.86
CA LYS A 22 48.50 -6.65 -28.71
C LYS A 22 47.59 -6.48 -27.50
N ALA A 23 47.15 -5.26 -27.21
CA ALA A 23 46.24 -4.99 -26.11
C ALA A 23 44.88 -5.67 -26.33
N SER A 24 44.31 -5.57 -27.54
CA SER A 24 43.05 -6.24 -27.88
C SER A 24 43.16 -7.76 -27.80
N ALA A 25 44.26 -8.35 -28.29
CA ALA A 25 44.50 -9.78 -28.19
C ALA A 25 44.64 -10.27 -26.74
N ALA A 26 45.33 -9.49 -25.89
CA ALA A 26 45.45 -9.78 -24.47
C ALA A 26 44.08 -9.74 -23.75
N THR A 27 43.26 -8.72 -24.02
CA THR A 27 41.91 -8.61 -23.46
C THR A 27 41.01 -9.76 -23.92
N ALA A 28 41.08 -10.15 -25.20
CA ALA A 28 40.33 -11.28 -25.72
C ALA A 28 40.76 -12.61 -25.09
N ALA A 29 42.07 -12.82 -24.87
CA ALA A 29 42.59 -14.01 -24.20
C ALA A 29 42.15 -14.11 -22.74
N VAL A 30 42.08 -12.99 -22.01
CA VAL A 30 41.53 -12.94 -20.64
C VAL A 30 40.04 -13.31 -20.62
N GLY A 31 39.26 -12.81 -21.58
CA GLY A 31 37.86 -13.18 -21.73
C GLY A 31 37.67 -14.67 -22.05
N ALA A 32 38.50 -15.23 -22.94
CA ALA A 32 38.46 -16.64 -23.30
C ALA A 32 38.94 -17.58 -22.18
N ALA A 33 39.79 -17.09 -21.26
CA ALA A 33 40.25 -17.83 -20.08
C ALA A 33 39.21 -17.90 -18.94
N GLY A 34 38.00 -17.37 -19.14
CA GLY A 34 36.91 -17.43 -18.16
C GLY A 34 37.08 -16.51 -16.95
N LEU A 35 38.06 -15.61 -16.98
CA LEU A 35 38.21 -14.53 -16.00
C LEU A 35 37.22 -13.40 -16.37
N GLU A 36 35.95 -13.64 -16.04
CA GLU A 36 34.87 -12.67 -16.20
C GLU A 36 34.99 -11.56 -15.14
N PHE A 37 35.52 -10.39 -15.52
CA PHE A 37 35.43 -9.16 -14.71
C PHE A 37 34.02 -8.52 -14.74
N ALA A 38 33.12 -9.07 -15.55
CA ALA A 38 31.71 -8.76 -15.47
C ALA A 38 31.16 -9.45 -14.23
N ALA A 39 30.85 -8.68 -13.19
CA ALA A 39 30.00 -9.17 -12.11
C ALA A 39 28.76 -9.80 -12.76
N LYS A 40 28.60 -11.13 -12.66
CA LYS A 40 27.34 -11.77 -13.05
C LYS A 40 26.28 -11.05 -12.23
N PRO A 41 25.31 -10.35 -12.84
CA PRO A 41 24.24 -9.77 -12.06
C PRO A 41 23.66 -10.93 -11.27
N SER A 42 23.58 -10.78 -9.94
CA SER A 42 22.84 -11.73 -9.12
C SER A 42 21.48 -11.85 -9.79
N SER A 43 21.14 -13.04 -10.29
CA SER A 43 19.81 -13.30 -10.79
C SER A 43 18.89 -13.18 -9.58
N ALA A 44 18.38 -11.96 -9.35
CA ALA A 44 17.23 -11.78 -8.49
C ALA A 44 16.13 -12.58 -9.17
N PHE A 45 15.80 -13.74 -8.60
CA PHE A 45 14.68 -14.53 -9.07
C PHE A 45 13.43 -13.68 -8.82
N ALA A 46 13.03 -12.89 -9.81
CA ALA A 46 11.75 -12.22 -9.79
C ALA A 46 10.69 -13.33 -9.66
N ALA A 47 9.82 -13.20 -8.65
CA ALA A 47 8.68 -14.08 -8.54
C ALA A 47 7.85 -14.00 -9.83
N THR A 48 7.31 -15.12 -10.28
CA THR A 48 6.50 -15.16 -11.49
C THR A 48 5.23 -14.33 -11.26
N VAL A 49 5.08 -13.25 -12.01
CA VAL A 49 3.87 -12.42 -12.03
C VAL A 49 2.78 -13.18 -12.81
N ALA A 50 1.67 -13.48 -12.14
CA ALA A 50 0.52 -14.13 -12.76
C ALA A 50 -0.45 -13.12 -13.38
N ALA A 51 -0.63 -11.96 -12.73
CA ALA A 51 -1.44 -10.86 -13.23
C ALA A 51 -0.96 -9.51 -12.68
N THR A 52 -1.26 -8.45 -13.41
CA THR A 52 -1.01 -7.06 -13.02
C THR A 52 -2.33 -6.30 -13.05
N TYR A 53 -2.63 -5.57 -11.97
CA TYR A 53 -3.85 -4.76 -11.86
C TYR A 53 -3.53 -3.27 -11.77
N HIS A 54 -4.35 -2.44 -12.42
CA HIS A 54 -4.30 -0.99 -12.30
C HIS A 54 -5.11 -0.54 -11.09
N THR A 55 -4.55 0.38 -10.30
CA THR A 55 -5.21 0.99 -9.15
C THR A 55 -4.75 2.43 -8.96
N THR A 56 -5.35 3.12 -8.00
CA THR A 56 -5.01 4.49 -7.65
C THR A 56 -4.35 4.52 -6.27
N CYS A 57 -3.31 5.33 -6.14
CA CYS A 57 -2.61 5.59 -4.89
C CYS A 57 -3.58 6.07 -3.78
N PRO A 58 -3.64 5.40 -2.61
CA PRO A 58 -4.67 5.66 -1.60
C PRO A 58 -4.31 6.79 -0.61
N TYR A 59 -3.24 7.56 -0.86
CA TYR A 59 -2.70 8.47 0.15
C TYR A 59 -3.22 9.90 0.07
N CYS A 60 -3.09 10.56 -1.08
CA CYS A 60 -3.48 11.96 -1.22
C CYS A 60 -4.25 12.19 -2.52
N SER A 61 -4.78 13.40 -2.67
CA SER A 61 -5.60 13.80 -3.81
C SER A 61 -4.86 13.87 -5.16
N ALA A 62 -3.53 13.65 -5.17
CA ALA A 62 -2.78 13.54 -6.42
C ALA A 62 -3.20 12.30 -7.23
N SER A 63 -3.73 11.27 -6.56
CA SER A 63 -4.34 10.10 -7.21
C SER A 63 -3.46 9.48 -8.30
N CYS A 64 -2.15 9.35 -8.02
CA CYS A 64 -1.19 8.72 -8.92
C CYS A 64 -1.65 7.30 -9.27
N GLY A 65 -1.50 6.90 -10.54
CA GLY A 65 -1.77 5.52 -10.95
C GLY A 65 -0.69 4.57 -10.44
N GLN A 66 -1.11 3.38 -10.02
CA GLN A 66 -0.25 2.30 -9.55
C GLN A 66 -0.60 0.99 -10.25
N LEU A 67 0.41 0.15 -10.42
CA LEU A 67 0.31 -1.22 -10.86
C LEU A 67 0.57 -2.13 -9.66
N VAL A 68 -0.23 -3.20 -9.54
CA VAL A 68 -0.12 -4.21 -8.50
C VAL A 68 0.09 -5.55 -9.17
N ASP A 69 1.29 -6.12 -8.98
CA ASP A 69 1.60 -7.46 -9.46
C ASP A 69 1.19 -8.48 -8.41
N VAL A 70 0.58 -9.58 -8.87
CA VAL A 70 0.17 -10.70 -8.01
C VAL A 70 0.69 -12.03 -8.53
N ASP A 71 0.91 -12.97 -7.62
CA ASP A 71 1.19 -14.36 -7.96
C ASP A 71 -0.08 -15.14 -8.30
N SER A 72 0.07 -16.42 -8.68
CA SER A 72 -1.06 -17.29 -9.03
C SER A 72 -1.99 -17.63 -7.85
N ALA A 73 -1.54 -17.38 -6.61
CA ALA A 73 -2.34 -17.54 -5.40
C ALA A 73 -3.03 -16.23 -4.98
N GLY A 74 -2.78 -15.12 -5.69
CA GLY A 74 -3.34 -13.79 -5.42
C GLY A 74 -2.58 -12.97 -4.39
N ASN A 75 -1.37 -13.40 -3.97
CA ASN A 75 -0.53 -12.59 -3.09
C ASN A 75 0.07 -11.42 -3.85
N VAL A 76 0.12 -10.24 -3.22
CA VAL A 76 0.78 -9.07 -3.78
C VAL A 76 2.29 -9.26 -3.78
N LEU A 77 2.90 -9.16 -4.96
CA LEU A 77 4.34 -9.29 -5.17
C LEU A 77 5.03 -7.92 -5.12
N ASP A 78 4.46 -6.92 -5.76
CA ASP A 78 4.96 -5.55 -5.74
C ASP A 78 3.86 -4.53 -6.06
N VAL A 79 4.09 -3.27 -5.69
CA VAL A 79 3.25 -2.11 -6.04
C VAL A 79 4.13 -0.97 -6.52
N TYR A 80 4.01 -0.61 -7.79
CA TYR A 80 4.83 0.42 -8.42
C TYR A 80 3.98 1.38 -9.27
N GLY A 81 4.60 2.42 -9.83
CA GLY A 81 3.87 3.45 -10.55
C GLY A 81 3.38 2.98 -11.92
N ASP A 82 2.18 3.38 -12.28
CA ASP A 82 1.61 3.11 -13.61
C ASP A 82 2.17 4.11 -14.63
N HIS A 83 2.98 3.61 -15.57
CA HIS A 83 3.55 4.38 -16.67
C HIS A 83 2.49 4.88 -17.66
N MET A 84 1.30 4.28 -17.69
CA MET A 84 0.21 4.75 -18.55
C MET A 84 -0.65 5.82 -17.86
N SER A 85 -0.40 6.11 -16.57
CA SER A 85 -1.19 7.10 -15.85
C SER A 85 -0.76 8.52 -16.20
N PRO A 86 -1.69 9.38 -16.66
CA PRO A 86 -1.38 10.77 -16.99
C PRO A 86 -1.01 11.61 -15.75
N MET A 87 -1.29 11.09 -14.55
CA MET A 87 -1.04 11.80 -13.29
C MET A 87 0.42 11.72 -12.87
N ASN A 88 1.15 10.67 -13.26
CA ASN A 88 2.47 10.42 -12.73
C ASN A 88 3.46 9.72 -13.68
N ASP A 89 3.03 9.20 -14.83
CA ASP A 89 3.92 8.58 -15.83
C ASP A 89 4.90 7.57 -15.20
N GLY A 90 4.40 6.74 -14.28
CA GLY A 90 5.17 5.74 -13.54
C GLY A 90 5.94 6.27 -12.32
N GLY A 91 6.04 7.58 -12.12
CA GLY A 91 6.67 8.18 -10.96
C GLY A 91 5.86 8.01 -9.67
N LEU A 92 6.52 7.81 -8.53
CA LEU A 92 5.86 7.80 -7.22
C LEU A 92 6.68 8.59 -6.20
N CYS A 93 6.00 9.30 -5.30
CA CYS A 93 6.64 9.85 -4.10
C CYS A 93 6.93 8.74 -3.08
N ALA A 94 7.71 9.03 -2.04
CA ALA A 94 8.07 8.07 -1.00
C ALA A 94 6.86 7.38 -0.33
N LYS A 95 5.72 8.08 -0.19
CA LYS A 95 4.49 7.47 0.35
C LYS A 95 3.91 6.45 -0.62
N GLY A 96 3.74 6.82 -1.88
CA GLY A 96 3.19 5.94 -2.92
C GLY A 96 4.08 4.72 -3.18
N ALA A 97 5.40 4.91 -3.25
CA ALA A 97 6.36 3.82 -3.39
C ALA A 97 6.35 2.87 -2.18
N GLY A 98 5.94 3.35 -1.00
CA GLY A 98 5.76 2.53 0.20
C GLY A 98 4.44 1.76 0.26
N ALA A 99 3.56 1.86 -0.76
CA ALA A 99 2.23 1.24 -0.73
C ALA A 99 2.26 -0.28 -0.58
N TYR A 100 3.29 -0.95 -1.12
CA TYR A 100 3.50 -2.39 -0.92
C TYR A 100 3.52 -2.76 0.58
N GLN A 101 4.25 -1.98 1.38
CA GLN A 101 4.38 -2.21 2.83
C GLN A 101 3.05 -2.02 3.58
N LEU A 102 2.06 -1.32 3.03
CA LEU A 102 0.75 -1.19 3.65
C LEU A 102 0.00 -2.54 3.63
N VAL A 103 0.10 -3.27 2.52
CA VAL A 103 -0.55 -4.56 2.34
C VAL A 103 0.24 -5.65 3.04
N THR A 104 1.58 -5.56 2.98
CA THR A 104 2.49 -6.60 3.49
C THR A 104 2.95 -6.41 4.93
N ASN A 105 2.40 -5.40 5.63
CA ASN A 105 2.83 -5.09 6.99
C ASN A 105 2.48 -6.22 7.98
N PRO A 106 3.42 -6.70 8.80
CA PRO A 106 3.10 -7.59 9.91
C PRO A 106 2.21 -6.94 10.95
N ARG A 107 2.04 -5.60 10.93
CA ARG A 107 1.10 -4.91 11.83
C ARG A 107 -0.31 -4.80 11.28
N ARG A 108 -0.57 -5.23 10.05
CA ARG A 108 -1.89 -5.14 9.41
C ARG A 108 -2.89 -6.06 10.13
N ILE A 109 -4.06 -5.52 10.45
CA ILE A 109 -5.15 -6.30 11.07
C ILE A 109 -5.68 -7.26 10.00
N GLY A 110 -5.63 -8.58 10.25
CA GLY A 110 -6.08 -9.60 9.29
C GLY A 110 -5.17 -9.72 8.06
N ALA A 111 -3.85 -9.73 8.24
CA ALA A 111 -2.88 -9.95 7.15
C ALA A 111 -3.13 -11.28 6.42
N PHE A 112 -2.55 -11.49 5.23
CA PHE A 112 -2.68 -12.72 4.43
C PHE A 112 -1.83 -13.89 4.99
N SER A 113 -2.07 -15.12 4.52
CA SER A 113 -1.31 -16.33 4.95
C SER A 113 0.17 -16.30 4.72
N SER A 114 0.57 -15.45 3.79
CA SER A 114 1.94 -15.31 3.36
C SER A 114 2.72 -14.28 4.19
N HIS A 115 2.15 -13.67 5.23
CA HIS A 115 2.77 -12.51 5.89
C HIS A 115 3.04 -12.72 7.40
N PRO A 116 4.16 -12.17 7.91
CA PRO A 116 4.58 -12.37 9.29
C PRO A 116 3.50 -11.94 10.28
N GLU A 117 3.21 -12.84 11.21
CA GLU A 117 2.08 -12.75 12.14
C GLU A 117 2.20 -11.51 13.03
N ASN A 118 1.13 -10.72 13.13
CA ASN A 118 1.03 -9.73 14.21
C ASN A 118 0.74 -10.48 15.51
N PRO A 119 1.61 -10.45 16.55
CA PRO A 119 1.29 -11.10 17.83
C PRO A 119 0.07 -10.47 18.55
N VAL A 120 -0.34 -9.26 18.15
CA VAL A 120 -1.56 -8.60 18.64
C VAL A 120 -2.80 -9.00 17.84
N PHE A 121 -2.63 -9.36 16.57
CA PHE A 121 -3.69 -9.75 15.63
C PHE A 121 -3.24 -10.99 14.87
N ASN A 122 -3.08 -12.11 15.59
CA ASN A 122 -2.55 -13.36 15.03
C ASN A 122 -3.24 -13.67 13.71
N TYR A 123 -2.42 -13.84 12.67
CA TYR A 123 -2.88 -14.30 11.38
C TYR A 123 -3.69 -15.58 11.57
N ASP A 124 -4.94 -15.57 11.12
CA ASP A 124 -5.83 -16.72 11.22
C ASP A 124 -6.04 -17.26 9.80
N PRO A 125 -5.47 -18.41 9.42
CA PRO A 125 -5.63 -18.98 8.09
C PRO A 125 -7.08 -19.31 7.72
N SER A 126 -8.01 -19.29 8.68
CA SER A 126 -9.45 -19.35 8.41
C SER A 126 -10.09 -17.97 8.28
N PHE A 127 -9.35 -16.93 7.86
CA PHE A 127 -9.87 -15.56 7.67
C PHE A 127 -10.93 -15.52 6.55
N THR A 128 -12.14 -15.97 6.86
CA THR A 128 -13.34 -15.86 6.03
C THR A 128 -14.11 -14.64 6.50
N ASP A 129 -13.71 -13.42 6.13
CA ASP A 129 -14.46 -12.15 6.28
C ASP A 129 -15.24 -11.96 7.61
N GLY A 130 -14.83 -12.61 8.70
CA GLY A 130 -15.77 -13.01 9.76
C GLY A 130 -15.20 -12.95 11.16
N VAL A 131 -14.03 -12.34 11.34
CA VAL A 131 -13.37 -12.13 12.63
C VAL A 131 -13.29 -10.63 12.91
N ALA A 132 -13.64 -10.25 14.12
CA ALA A 132 -13.48 -8.91 14.66
C ALA A 132 -12.74 -8.98 16.00
N TYR A 133 -12.36 -7.82 16.52
CA TYR A 133 -11.63 -7.70 17.77
C TYR A 133 -12.35 -6.72 18.70
N ARG A 134 -12.43 -7.09 19.98
CA ARG A 134 -13.12 -6.33 21.02
C ARG A 134 -12.16 -6.00 22.16
N ARG A 135 -12.24 -4.78 22.67
CA ARG A 135 -11.48 -4.31 23.84
C ARG A 135 -12.38 -3.48 24.73
N GLU A 136 -12.33 -3.74 26.03
CA GLU A 136 -13.02 -2.92 27.04
C GLU A 136 -12.01 -2.02 27.75
N GLY A 137 -12.23 -0.70 27.69
CA GLY A 137 -11.34 0.29 28.28
C GLY A 137 -9.88 0.10 27.86
N ASN A 138 -8.99 -0.05 28.85
CA ASN A 138 -7.56 -0.29 28.64
C ASN A 138 -7.16 -1.78 28.69
N GLY A 139 -8.12 -2.72 28.73
CA GLY A 139 -7.86 -4.16 28.80
C GLY A 139 -7.23 -4.77 27.54
N PRO A 140 -7.04 -6.10 27.46
CA PRO A 140 -6.52 -6.76 26.26
C PRO A 140 -7.55 -6.79 25.12
N TRP A 141 -7.08 -6.96 23.88
CA TRP A 141 -7.93 -7.28 22.74
C TRP A 141 -8.32 -8.75 22.76
N ASN A 142 -9.59 -9.04 22.49
CA ASN A 142 -10.14 -10.39 22.40
C ASN A 142 -10.74 -10.61 21.00
N LYS A 143 -10.54 -11.80 20.43
CA LYS A 143 -11.16 -12.21 19.17
C LYS A 143 -12.67 -12.44 19.39
N VAL A 144 -13.48 -11.99 18.44
CA VAL A 144 -14.94 -12.25 18.36
C VAL A 144 -15.32 -12.51 16.90
N SER A 145 -16.49 -13.11 16.64
CA SER A 145 -16.98 -13.20 15.26
C SER A 145 -17.45 -11.83 14.76
N LEU A 146 -17.37 -11.60 13.45
CA LEU A 146 -17.86 -10.38 12.83
C LEU A 146 -19.37 -10.22 13.07
N ASP A 147 -20.15 -11.29 12.94
CA ASP A 147 -21.59 -11.24 13.18
C ASP A 147 -21.93 -10.81 14.62
N ALA A 148 -21.19 -11.34 15.61
CA ALA A 148 -21.37 -10.95 17.00
C ALA A 148 -21.00 -9.48 17.21
N ALA A 149 -19.87 -9.03 16.66
CA ALA A 149 -19.44 -7.64 16.72
C ALA A 149 -20.44 -6.69 16.04
N MET A 150 -20.93 -7.04 14.84
CA MET A 150 -21.91 -6.24 14.10
C MET A 150 -23.25 -6.18 14.84
N THR A 151 -23.68 -7.28 15.45
CA THR A 151 -24.88 -7.33 16.31
C THR A 151 -24.74 -6.45 17.54
N GLU A 152 -23.58 -6.48 18.22
CA GLU A 152 -23.27 -5.64 19.38
C GLU A 152 -23.29 -4.15 18.99
N ILE A 153 -22.60 -3.79 17.90
CA ILE A 153 -22.53 -2.42 17.37
C ILE A 153 -23.93 -1.92 16.98
N ALA A 154 -24.68 -2.68 16.18
CA ALA A 154 -26.00 -2.27 15.70
C ALA A 154 -27.00 -2.08 16.85
N THR A 155 -27.02 -3.04 17.79
CA THR A 155 -27.87 -2.96 18.99
C THR A 155 -27.50 -1.76 19.85
N GLY A 156 -26.20 -1.55 20.12
CA GLY A 156 -25.71 -0.43 20.91
C GLY A 156 -26.02 0.93 20.29
N MET A 157 -25.77 1.06 18.97
CA MET A 157 -26.08 2.28 18.22
C MET A 157 -27.57 2.59 18.23
N LYS A 158 -28.43 1.58 18.00
CA LYS A 158 -29.89 1.76 18.04
C LYS A 158 -30.36 2.20 19.44
N ALA A 159 -29.89 1.52 20.49
CA ALA A 159 -30.25 1.86 21.86
C ALA A 159 -29.83 3.29 22.21
N ALA A 160 -28.62 3.70 21.84
CA ALA A 160 -28.15 5.07 22.03
C ALA A 160 -28.99 6.07 21.23
N ARG A 161 -29.30 5.78 19.96
CA ARG A 161 -30.13 6.62 19.10
C ARG A 161 -31.52 6.88 19.70
N ASP A 162 -32.15 5.84 20.23
CA ASP A 162 -33.53 5.86 20.72
C ASP A 162 -33.62 6.34 22.19
N ALA A 163 -32.50 6.45 22.89
CA ALA A 163 -32.43 6.88 24.28
C ALA A 163 -33.00 8.29 24.51
N ASN A 164 -33.52 8.53 25.71
CA ASN A 164 -34.06 9.82 26.16
C ASN A 164 -35.18 10.36 25.26
N GLY A 165 -35.98 9.48 24.65
CA GLY A 165 -37.10 9.85 23.77
C GLY A 165 -36.66 10.52 22.47
N ARG A 166 -35.40 10.34 22.05
CA ARG A 166 -34.84 11.01 20.86
C ARG A 166 -34.79 10.13 19.61
N ALA A 167 -35.59 9.06 19.57
CA ALA A 167 -35.73 8.27 18.35
C ALA A 167 -36.16 9.18 17.17
N PRO A 168 -35.69 8.92 15.93
CA PRO A 168 -36.10 9.70 14.76
C PRO A 168 -37.63 9.73 14.60
N SER A 169 -38.21 10.92 14.56
CA SER A 169 -39.66 11.13 14.49
C SER A 169 -40.00 12.38 13.67
N VAL A 170 -41.25 12.54 13.26
CA VAL A 170 -41.71 13.78 12.58
C VAL A 170 -41.45 15.01 13.44
N GLU A 171 -41.61 14.89 14.76
CA GLU A 171 -41.45 15.99 15.72
C GLU A 171 -40.00 16.52 15.79
N ASN A 172 -39.00 15.64 15.65
CA ASN A 172 -37.59 16.04 15.63
C ASN A 172 -36.98 16.08 14.21
N GLY A 173 -37.81 16.01 13.17
CA GLY A 173 -37.36 16.03 11.77
C GLY A 173 -36.53 14.81 11.39
N TYR A 174 -36.84 13.64 11.95
CA TYR A 174 -36.11 12.38 11.78
C TYR A 174 -34.63 12.47 12.17
N ASN A 175 -34.31 13.23 13.22
CA ASN A 175 -32.94 13.54 13.61
C ASN A 175 -32.66 13.30 15.11
N SER A 176 -32.07 12.14 15.41
CA SER A 176 -31.47 11.85 16.71
C SER A 176 -30.06 12.44 16.81
N LYS A 177 -29.78 13.14 17.91
CA LYS A 177 -28.46 13.76 18.18
C LYS A 177 -27.54 12.91 19.07
N GLN A 178 -27.89 11.65 19.34
CA GLN A 178 -27.19 10.81 20.33
C GLN A 178 -25.97 10.09 19.76
N VAL A 179 -25.94 9.83 18.45
CA VAL A 179 -24.86 9.12 17.76
C VAL A 179 -24.27 10.05 16.72
N ALA A 180 -22.94 10.06 16.60
CA ALA A 180 -22.23 10.79 15.57
C ALA A 180 -21.44 9.82 14.70
N PHE A 181 -21.33 10.14 13.42
CA PHE A 181 -20.56 9.38 12.43
C PHE A 181 -19.40 10.24 11.93
N PHE A 182 -18.19 9.72 12.07
CA PHE A 182 -17.01 10.33 11.48
C PHE A 182 -16.60 9.52 10.25
N GLY A 183 -16.72 10.15 9.09
CA GLY A 183 -16.48 9.56 7.79
C GLY A 183 -15.10 9.87 7.25
N SER A 184 -14.82 9.30 6.07
CA SER A 184 -13.48 9.37 5.51
C SER A 184 -13.42 9.73 4.03
N SER A 185 -12.59 10.72 3.71
CA SER A 185 -12.09 11.01 2.36
C SER A 185 -11.23 9.89 1.76
N HIS A 186 -10.94 8.83 2.52
CA HIS A 186 -10.17 7.67 2.05
C HIS A 186 -11.06 6.51 1.58
N LEU A 187 -12.39 6.59 1.77
CA LEU A 187 -13.31 5.65 1.14
C LEU A 187 -13.44 5.97 -0.35
N ASN A 188 -13.75 4.96 -1.17
CA ASN A 188 -14.11 5.23 -2.56
C ASN A 188 -15.47 5.97 -2.62
N ASN A 189 -15.80 6.53 -3.79
CA ASN A 189 -16.97 7.39 -3.95
C ASN A 189 -18.28 6.62 -3.71
N GLU A 190 -18.36 5.38 -4.16
CA GLU A 190 -19.51 4.51 -4.02
C GLU A 190 -19.76 4.12 -2.55
N GLN A 191 -18.69 3.86 -1.81
CA GLN A 191 -18.70 3.63 -0.36
C GLN A 191 -19.11 4.90 0.38
N ASN A 192 -18.57 6.07 0.04
CA ASN A 192 -18.98 7.34 0.63
C ASN A 192 -20.47 7.63 0.42
N PHE A 193 -20.98 7.35 -0.78
CA PHE A 193 -22.39 7.46 -1.09
C PHE A 193 -23.25 6.52 -0.24
N THR A 194 -22.85 5.26 -0.15
CA THR A 194 -23.55 4.24 0.67
C THR A 194 -23.49 4.60 2.16
N TYR A 195 -22.34 5.07 2.65
CA TYR A 195 -22.14 5.52 4.02
C TYR A 195 -23.05 6.70 4.36
N ARG A 196 -23.15 7.69 3.46
CA ARG A 196 -24.07 8.82 3.66
C ARG A 196 -25.52 8.38 3.70
N ARG A 197 -25.92 7.43 2.85
CA ARG A 197 -27.28 6.85 2.84
C ARG A 197 -27.59 6.12 4.13
N LEU A 198 -26.67 5.30 4.62
CA LEU A 198 -26.78 4.61 5.91
C LEU A 198 -27.06 5.61 7.03
N ILE A 199 -26.29 6.70 7.10
CA ILE A 199 -26.43 7.72 8.16
C ILE A 199 -27.76 8.47 8.06
N ALA A 200 -28.22 8.78 6.84
CA ALA A 200 -29.53 9.39 6.63
C ALA A 200 -30.66 8.47 7.13
N GLN A 201 -30.61 7.18 6.77
CA GLN A 201 -31.62 6.20 7.18
C GLN A 201 -31.54 5.88 8.68
N PHE A 202 -30.34 5.94 9.26
CA PHE A 202 -30.16 5.82 10.69
C PHE A 202 -30.89 6.94 11.44
N GLY A 203 -31.04 8.11 10.83
CA GLY A 203 -31.81 9.24 11.36
C GLY A 203 -30.97 10.16 12.22
N THR A 204 -29.79 10.57 11.72
CA THR A 204 -28.98 11.61 12.36
C THR A 204 -28.33 12.53 11.34
N THR A 205 -28.14 13.80 11.73
CA THR A 205 -27.33 14.78 10.99
C THR A 205 -25.95 14.98 11.58
N ASN A 206 -25.60 14.28 12.67
CA ASN A 206 -24.28 14.37 13.29
C ASN A 206 -23.26 13.57 12.45
N ILE A 207 -22.84 14.16 11.35
CA ILE A 207 -21.87 13.56 10.42
C ILE A 207 -20.79 14.59 10.08
N GLU A 208 -19.54 14.18 10.23
CA GLU A 208 -18.38 15.00 9.84
C GLU A 208 -17.30 14.12 9.20
N HIS A 209 -16.34 14.74 8.52
CA HIS A 209 -15.19 14.06 7.94
C HIS A 209 -14.01 15.05 7.82
N GLN A 210 -12.89 14.60 7.24
CA GLN A 210 -11.65 15.37 7.15
C GLN A 210 -11.81 16.76 6.52
N ALA A 211 -12.69 16.95 5.54
CA ALA A 211 -12.81 18.24 4.86
C ALA A 211 -13.56 19.33 5.66
N ARG A 212 -14.00 19.02 6.90
CA ARG A 212 -14.52 20.03 7.82
C ARG A 212 -13.41 20.97 8.32
N VAL A 213 -12.16 20.49 8.38
CA VAL A 213 -10.98 21.24 8.85
C VAL A 213 -10.27 21.90 7.68
#